data_AF-J9G7F2-F1
#
_entry.id   AF-J9G7F2-F1
#
_cell.length_a   1.000
_cell.length_b   1.000
_cell.length_c   1.000
_cell.angle_alpha   90.00
_cell.angle_beta   90.00
_cell.angle_gamma   90.00
#
_symmetry.space_group_name_H-M   'P 1'
#
loop_
_entity.id
_entity.type
_entity.pdbx_description
1 polymer ?
#
loop_
_entity_poly.entity_id
_entity_poly.type
_entity_poly.pdbx_seq_one_letter_code
_entity_poly.pdbx_strand_id
1 'polypeptide(L)' 'MEFCEAGKESAVLLSAAQLYSLLQQKHPAVLRDYTPRAFSHLLRQLDTHVHTKFGNGYWVRVK' A
#
# COMPACT_ATOMS: atom_id res chain seq x y z
N MET A 1 0.77 9.95 -2.52
CA MET A 1 1.35 8.79 -1.79
C MET A 1 2.41 8.20 -2.69
N GLU A 2 3.59 7.95 -2.16
CA GLU A 2 4.73 7.43 -2.91
C GLU A 2 5.40 6.34 -2.08
N PHE A 3 5.79 5.23 -2.69
CA PHE A 3 6.57 4.20 -2.00
C PHE A 3 7.95 4.74 -1.66
N CYS A 4 8.49 4.33 -0.51
CA CYS A 4 9.78 4.79 -0.02
C CYS A 4 10.46 3.74 0.84
N GLU A 5 11.67 4.03 1.31
CA GLU A 5 12.43 3.14 2.18
C GLU A 5 12.15 3.43 3.66
N ALA A 6 12.41 2.43 4.50
CA ALA A 6 12.40 2.60 5.94
C ALA A 6 13.38 3.72 6.37
N GLY A 7 12.98 4.54 7.34
CA GLY A 7 13.85 5.57 7.91
C GLY A 7 13.93 6.88 7.12
N LYS A 8 13.25 7.01 5.98
CA LYS A 8 13.08 8.33 5.33
C LYS A 8 12.15 9.22 6.14
N GLU A 9 12.42 10.51 6.15
CA GLU A 9 11.56 11.50 6.81
C GLU A 9 10.12 11.41 6.26
N SER A 10 9.15 11.33 7.17
CA SER A 10 7.71 11.09 6.90
C SER A 10 7.34 9.73 6.32
N ALA A 11 8.22 8.72 6.38
CA ALA A 11 7.87 7.34 6.02
C ALA A 11 6.93 6.72 7.06
N VAL A 12 5.80 6.18 6.60
CA VAL A 12 4.86 5.42 7.41
C VAL A 12 4.70 4.01 6.84
N LEU A 13 4.56 3.02 7.72
CA LEU A 13 4.34 1.64 7.33
C LEU A 13 2.84 1.38 7.23
N LEU A 14 2.34 1.03 6.04
CA LEU A 14 0.93 0.70 5.82
C LEU A 14 0.76 -0.70 5.27
N SER A 15 -0.31 -1.39 5.68
CA SER A 15 -0.69 -2.68 5.11
C SER A 15 -1.30 -2.51 3.71
N ALA A 16 -1.29 -3.58 2.91
CA ALA A 16 -1.98 -3.59 1.61
C ALA A 16 -3.46 -3.17 1.72
N ALA A 17 -4.14 -3.54 2.80
CA ALA A 17 -5.53 -3.15 3.03
C ALA A 17 -5.68 -1.65 3.31
N GLN A 18 -4.79 -1.06 4.11
CA GLN A 18 -4.78 0.38 4.37
C GLN A 18 -4.49 1.17 3.09
N LEU A 19 -3.53 0.70 2.28
CA LEU A 19 -3.24 1.28 0.97
C LEU A 19 -4.43 1.23 0.03
N TYR A 20 -5.13 0.09 -0.02
CA TYR A 20 -6.34 -0.09 -0.82
C TYR A 20 -7.41 0.91 -0.41
N SER A 21 -7.71 1.01 0.89
CA SER A 21 -8.72 1.94 1.40
C SER A 21 -8.39 3.40 1.10
N LEU A 22 -7.13 3.81 1.26
CA LEU A 22 -6.69 5.18 0.94
C LEU A 22 -6.82 5.47 -0.56
N LEU A 23 -6.44 4.52 -1.41
CA LEU A 23 -6.54 4.66 -2.86
C LEU A 23 -8.00 4.65 -3.32
N GLN A 24 -8.86 3.87 -2.68
CA GLN A 24 -10.29 3.84 -2.97
C GLN A 24 -10.97 5.15 -2.59
N GLN A 25 -10.56 5.79 -1.50
CA GLN A 25 -11.08 7.10 -1.11
C GLN A 25 -10.65 8.21 -2.08
N LYS A 26 -9.39 8.23 -2.52
CA LYS A 26 -8.86 9.27 -3.40
C LYS A 26 -9.22 9.05 -4.88
N HIS A 27 -9.23 7.80 -5.32
CA HIS A 27 -9.36 7.42 -6.73
C HIS A 27 -10.26 6.18 -6.91
N PRO A 28 -11.56 6.25 -6.54
CA PRO A 28 -12.45 5.09 -6.58
C PRO A 28 -12.61 4.49 -7.98
N ALA A 29 -12.52 5.32 -9.03
CA ALA A 29 -12.63 4.85 -10.42
C ALA A 29 -11.49 3.91 -10.82
N VAL A 30 -10.28 4.09 -10.27
CA VAL A 30 -9.11 3.24 -10.58
C VAL A 30 -9.26 1.84 -9.99
N LEU A 31 -9.97 1.73 -8.87
CA LEU A 31 -10.16 0.46 -8.16
C LEU A 31 -11.53 -0.19 -8.39
N ARG A 32 -12.36 0.35 -9.30
CA ARG A 32 -13.73 -0.14 -9.53
C ARG A 32 -13.79 -1.65 -9.78
N ASP A 33 -12.83 -2.16 -10.56
CA ASP A 33 -12.78 -3.58 -10.96
C ASP A 33 -11.68 -4.38 -10.23
N TYR A 34 -10.99 -3.74 -9.27
CA TYR A 34 -9.92 -4.38 -8.51
C TYR A 34 -10.40 -4.78 -7.12
N THR A 35 -10.41 -6.08 -6.83
CA THR A 35 -10.66 -6.55 -5.47
C THR A 35 -9.46 -6.23 -4.55
N PRO A 36 -9.68 -6.06 -3.23
CA PRO A 36 -8.58 -5.88 -2.27
C PRO A 36 -7.52 -6.99 -2.33
N ARG A 37 -7.96 -8.23 -2.65
CA ARG A 37 -7.07 -9.38 -2.79
C ARG A 37 -6.20 -9.27 -4.05
N ALA A 38 -6.78 -8.91 -5.19
CA ALA A 38 -6.04 -8.69 -6.43
C ALA A 38 -5.01 -7.55 -6.26
N PHE A 39 -5.41 -6.47 -5.59
CA PHE A 39 -4.54 -5.35 -5.26
C PHE A 39 -3.36 -5.77 -4.35
N SER A 40 -3.62 -6.56 -3.31
CA SER A 40 -2.58 -7.07 -2.41
C SER A 40 -1.56 -7.95 -3.15
N HIS A 41 -2.03 -8.79 -4.08
CA HIS A 41 -1.14 -9.59 -4.93
C HIS A 41 -0.28 -8.73 -5.86
N LEU A 42 -0.88 -7.72 -6.50
CA LEU A 42 -0.17 -6.77 -7.36
C LEU A 42 0.90 -6.00 -6.58
N LEU A 43 0.55 -5.46 -5.41
CA LEU A 43 1.49 -4.74 -4.54
C LEU A 43 2.72 -5.59 -4.19
N ARG A 44 2.52 -6.88 -3.91
CA ARG A 44 3.63 -7.80 -3.59
C ARG A 44 4.61 -7.99 -4.75
N GLN A 45 4.17 -7.74 -5.98
CA GLN A 45 4.99 -7.84 -7.19
C GLN A 45 5.65 -6.52 -7.57
N LEU A 46 5.06 -5.38 -7.18
CA LEU A 46 5.53 -4.05 -7.57
C LEU A 46 6.62 -3.50 -6.65
N ASP A 47 6.65 -3.89 -5.38
CA ASP A 47 7.58 -3.31 -4.41
C ASP A 47 8.08 -4.32 -3.37
N THR A 48 9.17 -3.94 -2.70
CA THR A 48 9.72 -4.62 -1.55
C THR A 48 8.76 -4.44 -0.37
N HIS A 49 8.28 -5.55 0.16
CA HIS A 49 7.37 -5.57 1.30
C HIS A 49 8.12 -5.99 2.57
N VAL A 50 7.65 -5.49 3.70
CA VAL A 50 8.10 -5.91 5.03
C VAL A 50 7.08 -6.86 5.61
N HIS A 51 7.54 -7.99 6.16
CA HIS A 51 6.65 -8.89 6.87
C HIS A 51 6.30 -8.31 8.24
N THR A 52 5.01 -8.15 8.52
CA THR A 52 4.49 -7.66 9.80
C THR A 52 3.62 -8.73 10.47
N LYS A 53 3.30 -8.56 11.75
CA LYS A 53 2.34 -9.43 12.46
C LYS A 53 0.94 -9.48 11.83
N PHE A 54 0.62 -8.55 10.92
CA PHE A 54 -0.66 -8.46 10.22
C PHE A 54 -0.55 -8.74 8.71
N GLY A 55 0.57 -9.32 8.26
CA GLY A 55 0.85 -9.58 6.85
C GLY A 55 1.83 -8.58 6.23
N ASN A 56 1.71 -8.32 4.93
CA ASN A 56 2.66 -7.47 4.21
C ASN A 56 2.42 -5.97 4.49
N GLY A 57 3.47 -5.28 4.90
CA GLY A 57 3.53 -3.83 5.05
C GLY A 57 4.43 -3.19 4.00
N TYR A 58 4.13 -1.94 3.66
CA TYR A 58 4.82 -1.15 2.65
C TYR A 58 5.12 0.22 3.23
N TRP A 59 6.36 0.66 3.07
CA TRP A 59 6.79 1.99 3.49
C TRP A 59 6.35 3.00 2.45
N VAL A 60 5.58 3.99 2.89
CA VAL A 60 5.07 5.04 2.01
C VAL A 60 5.24 6.40 2.63
N ARG A 61 5.43 7.41 1.78
CA ARG A 61 5.33 8.82 2.14
C ARG A 61 3.93 9.31 1.83
N VAL A 62 3.20 9.66 2.87
CA VAL A 62 1.89 10.32 2.75
C VAL A 62 2.17 11.82 2.65
N LYS A 63 2.13 12.36 1.43
CA LYS A 63 2.03 13.80 1.18
C LYS A 63 0.60 14.27 1.39
#